data_AF-A0A368M213-F1
#
_entry.id   AF-A0A368M213-F1
#
_cell.length_a   1.000
_cell.length_b   1.000
_cell.length_c   1.000
_cell.angle_alpha   90.00
_cell.angle_beta   90.00
_cell.angle_gamma   90.00
#
_symmetry.space_group_name_H-M   'P 1'
#
loop_
_entity.id
_entity.type
_entity.pdbx_description
1 polymer ?
#
loop_
_entity_poly.entity_id
_entity_poly.type
_entity_poly.pdbx_seq_one_letter_code
_entity_poly.pdbx_strand_id
1 'polypeptide(L)'
;MYWGYTLFLLATGLIVFGVAYGWPRLTDSPQPRATSIMLFLFGAAGLLAAYRDDTAPYLDWLPVLAGLGLLWTFVQNLTRGMGASDAVANVSAQVAGVVIALSASTWVAAITVPGDKESIVVGLVSLIVAGCMTALPWPAIYTSPLAITMSTAVAGILSVLIFESSLSLPVSLILGAIMGLLVAGVDRMLGLIAHSKYQAVSLELSQNLELKKNVEKARSFAVQLALGATPIALGGVVVYSLERIAF
;
A
#
# COMPACT_ATOMS: atom_id res chain seq x y z
N MET A 1 18.92 1.56 21.39
CA MET A 1 17.70 2.01 20.68
C MET A 1 17.71 1.71 19.17
N TYR A 2 18.58 0.82 18.64
CA TYR A 2 18.70 0.55 17.19
C TYR A 2 17.82 -0.59 16.67
N TRP A 3 17.40 -1.54 17.52
CA TRP A 3 16.65 -2.72 17.10
C TRP A 3 15.22 -2.41 16.60
N GLY A 4 14.55 -1.40 17.14
CA GLY A 4 13.20 -1.02 16.70
C GLY A 4 13.19 -0.41 15.30
N TYR A 5 14.17 0.43 14.98
CA TYR A 5 14.25 1.12 13.70
C TYR A 5 14.61 0.16 12.56
N THR A 6 15.53 -0.77 12.79
CA THR A 6 15.89 -1.79 11.79
C THR A 6 14.75 -2.77 11.52
N LEU A 7 14.03 -3.20 12.56
CA LEU A 7 12.83 -4.05 12.39
C LEU A 7 11.74 -3.33 11.59
N PHE A 8 11.54 -2.04 11.85
CA PHE A 8 10.54 -1.25 11.13
C PHE A 8 10.92 -1.08 9.65
N LEU A 9 12.18 -0.77 9.37
CA LEU A 9 12.70 -0.72 8.00
C LEU A 9 12.53 -2.03 7.25
N LEU A 10 12.82 -3.16 7.91
CA LEU A 10 12.62 -4.48 7.33
C LEU A 10 11.14 -4.76 7.04
N ALA A 11 10.24 -4.38 7.96
CA ALA A 11 8.80 -4.51 7.77
C ALA A 11 8.32 -3.66 6.58
N THR A 12 8.75 -2.40 6.46
CA THR A 12 8.40 -1.55 5.32
C THR A 12 9.01 -2.05 4.01
N GLY A 13 10.23 -2.58 4.04
CA GLY A 13 10.84 -3.26 2.89
C GLY A 13 10.04 -4.48 2.44
N LEU A 14 9.47 -5.24 3.38
CA LEU A 14 8.62 -6.38 3.09
C LEU A 14 7.27 -5.96 2.48
N ILE A 15 6.71 -4.82 2.91
CA ILE A 15 5.54 -4.20 2.28
C ILE A 15 5.86 -3.80 0.83
N VAL A 16 7.00 -3.12 0.59
CA VAL A 16 7.44 -2.74 -0.77
C VAL A 16 7.63 -3.98 -1.64
N PHE A 17 8.27 -5.03 -1.13
CA PHE A 17 8.40 -6.30 -1.84
C PHE A 17 7.04 -6.91 -2.17
N GLY A 18 6.12 -6.87 -1.21
CA GLY A 18 4.74 -7.32 -1.37
C GLY A 18 4.00 -6.60 -2.50
N VAL A 19 4.06 -5.27 -2.51
CA VAL A 19 3.51 -4.44 -3.59
C VAL A 19 4.21 -4.76 -4.91
N ALA A 20 5.54 -4.76 -4.96
CA ALA A 20 6.30 -5.00 -6.19
C ALA A 20 6.01 -6.38 -6.80
N TYR A 21 5.84 -7.41 -5.99
CA TYR A 21 5.53 -8.77 -6.44
C TYR A 21 4.05 -8.94 -6.80
N GLY A 22 3.14 -8.35 -6.02
CA GLY A 22 1.70 -8.52 -6.19
C GLY A 22 1.10 -7.63 -7.28
N TRP A 23 1.58 -6.40 -7.41
CA TRP A 23 0.98 -5.37 -8.26
C TRP A 23 0.95 -5.72 -9.75
N PRO A 24 2.02 -6.25 -10.37
CA PRO A 24 1.97 -6.57 -11.81
C PRO A 24 1.03 -7.73 -12.12
N ARG A 25 0.78 -8.61 -11.15
CA ARG A 25 -0.15 -9.75 -11.28
C ARG A 25 -1.60 -9.33 -11.05
N LEU A 26 -1.81 -8.34 -10.18
CA LEU A 26 -3.11 -7.67 -9.98
C LEU A 26 -3.52 -6.88 -11.23
N THR A 27 -2.57 -6.14 -11.81
CA THR A 27 -2.81 -5.31 -13.00
C THR A 27 -2.69 -6.06 -14.31
N ASP A 28 -2.30 -7.34 -14.28
CA ASP A 28 -2.00 -8.18 -15.44
C ASP A 28 -1.11 -7.48 -16.46
N SER A 29 -0.06 -6.83 -15.95
CA SER A 29 0.84 -6.09 -16.81
C SER A 29 1.47 -7.05 -17.82
N PRO A 30 1.56 -6.68 -19.12
CA PRO A 30 2.17 -7.52 -20.15
C PRO A 30 3.65 -7.88 -19.89
N GLN A 31 4.25 -7.30 -18.84
CA GLN A 31 5.62 -7.53 -18.39
C GLN A 31 5.69 -7.66 -16.86
N PRO A 32 5.20 -8.76 -16.27
CA PRO A 32 5.10 -8.86 -14.82
C PRO A 32 6.47 -8.76 -14.14
N ARG A 33 7.53 -9.28 -14.78
CA ARG A 33 8.90 -9.26 -14.23
C ARG A 33 9.52 -7.86 -14.25
N ALA A 34 9.47 -7.18 -15.40
CA ALA A 34 10.08 -5.86 -15.53
C ALA A 34 9.36 -4.82 -14.66
N THR A 35 8.03 -4.87 -14.59
CA THR A 35 7.25 -4.02 -13.69
C THR A 35 7.55 -4.33 -12.21
N SER A 36 7.66 -5.62 -11.82
CA SER A 36 8.06 -5.97 -10.45
C SER A 36 9.45 -5.43 -10.10
N ILE A 37 10.43 -5.57 -11.00
CA ILE A 37 11.79 -5.07 -10.79
C ILE A 37 11.78 -3.54 -10.65
N MET A 38 11.05 -2.84 -11.53
CA MET A 38 10.89 -1.40 -11.48
C MET A 38 10.31 -0.96 -10.12
N LEU A 39 9.18 -1.53 -9.71
CA LEU A 39 8.54 -1.21 -8.43
C LEU A 39 9.44 -1.48 -7.23
N PHE A 40 10.17 -2.60 -7.25
CA PHE A 40 11.11 -2.92 -6.19
C PHE A 40 12.27 -1.93 -6.14
N LEU A 41 12.86 -1.59 -7.29
CA LEU A 41 13.97 -0.63 -7.37
C LEU A 41 13.56 0.76 -6.88
N PHE A 42 12.44 1.29 -7.36
CA PHE A 42 11.97 2.62 -6.96
C PHE A 42 11.48 2.65 -5.50
N GLY A 43 10.79 1.61 -5.05
CA GLY A 43 10.38 1.50 -3.64
C GLY A 43 11.57 1.35 -2.70
N ALA A 44 12.57 0.55 -3.05
CA ALA A 44 13.82 0.41 -2.28
C ALA A 44 14.64 1.71 -2.30
N ALA A 45 14.70 2.41 -3.43
CA ALA A 45 15.34 3.72 -3.52
C ALA A 45 14.64 4.76 -2.62
N GLY A 46 13.30 4.76 -2.60
CA GLY A 46 12.52 5.63 -1.70
C GLY A 46 12.76 5.32 -0.22
N LEU A 47 12.86 4.04 0.14
CA LEU A 47 13.22 3.58 1.48
C LEU A 47 14.64 4.01 1.88
N LEU A 48 15.62 3.84 0.99
CA LEU A 48 17.01 4.22 1.23
C LEU A 48 17.16 5.75 1.35
N ALA A 49 16.42 6.52 0.54
CA ALA A 49 16.37 7.97 0.66
C ALA A 49 15.83 8.38 2.03
N ALA A 50 14.68 7.84 2.44
CA ALA A 50 14.07 8.12 3.74
C ALA A 50 14.94 7.66 4.95
N TYR A 51 15.77 6.62 4.77
CA TYR A 51 16.71 6.18 5.80
C TYR A 51 17.96 7.07 5.91
N ARG A 52 18.38 7.70 4.81
CA ARG A 52 19.60 8.51 4.76
C ARG A 52 19.36 9.98 5.11
N ASP A 53 18.14 10.47 4.95
CA ASP A 53 17.80 11.83 5.30
C ASP A 53 17.59 11.97 6.81
N ASP A 54 18.64 12.43 7.51
CA ASP A 54 18.60 12.75 8.95
C ASP A 54 18.08 14.17 9.24
N THR A 55 17.91 15.01 8.21
CA THR A 55 17.51 16.42 8.34
C THR A 55 16.33 16.73 7.42
N ALA A 56 15.32 17.43 7.94
CA ALA A 56 14.19 17.90 7.14
C ALA A 56 14.68 18.73 5.94
N PRO A 57 14.13 18.54 4.73
CA PRO A 57 12.93 17.74 4.37
C PRO A 57 13.18 16.25 4.04
N TYR A 58 12.50 15.35 4.77
CA TYR A 58 12.74 13.89 4.76
C TYR A 58 12.27 13.13 3.49
N LEU A 59 11.53 13.78 2.56
CA LEU A 59 10.88 13.13 1.40
C LEU A 59 11.17 13.82 0.06
N ASP A 60 12.15 14.71 -0.02
CA ASP A 60 12.41 15.53 -1.22
C ASP A 60 12.72 14.70 -2.48
N TRP A 61 13.23 13.50 -2.29
CA TRP A 61 13.56 12.59 -3.39
C TRP A 61 12.35 11.84 -3.95
N LEU A 62 11.22 11.75 -3.23
CA LEU A 62 10.07 10.95 -3.70
C LEU A 62 9.42 11.49 -4.98
N PRO A 63 9.19 12.81 -5.15
CA PRO A 63 8.67 13.35 -6.42
C PRO A 63 9.60 13.05 -7.60
N VAL A 64 10.92 13.13 -7.38
CA VAL A 64 11.93 12.83 -8.41
C VAL A 64 11.88 11.35 -8.78
N LEU A 65 11.83 10.45 -7.79
CA LEU A 65 11.69 9.01 -8.01
C LEU A 65 10.38 8.65 -8.71
N ALA A 66 9.28 9.33 -8.39
CA ALA A 66 8.00 9.16 -9.07
C ALA A 66 8.09 9.60 -10.55
N GLY A 67 8.75 10.73 -10.82
CA GLY A 67 9.00 11.20 -12.19
C GLY A 67 9.89 10.25 -12.99
N LEU A 68 10.95 9.72 -12.38
CA LEU A 68 11.81 8.71 -13.01
C LEU A 68 11.06 7.40 -13.26
N GLY A 69 10.22 6.96 -12.32
CA GLY A 69 9.34 5.81 -12.52
C GLY A 69 8.38 6.04 -13.68
N LEU A 70 7.75 7.22 -13.77
CA LEU A 70 6.90 7.60 -14.89
C LEU A 70 7.66 7.52 -16.23
N LEU A 71 8.84 8.12 -16.33
CA LEU A 71 9.67 8.05 -17.54
C LEU A 71 10.04 6.61 -17.89
N TRP A 72 10.41 5.79 -16.90
CA TRP A 72 10.71 4.38 -17.10
C TRP A 72 9.52 3.65 -17.72
N THR A 73 8.32 3.85 -17.18
CA THR A 73 7.11 3.23 -17.71
C THR A 73 6.87 3.67 -19.16
N PHE A 74 7.00 4.95 -19.50
CA PHE A 74 6.84 5.41 -20.88
C PHE A 74 7.86 4.75 -21.83
N VAL A 75 9.14 4.74 -21.48
CA VAL A 75 10.20 4.11 -22.30
C VAL A 75 9.90 2.62 -22.50
N GLN A 76 9.50 1.93 -21.44
CA GLN A 76 9.18 0.50 -21.49
C GLN A 76 7.95 0.19 -22.36
N ASN A 77 6.96 1.09 -22.41
CA ASN A 77 5.77 0.92 -23.26
C ASN A 77 6.05 1.31 -24.72
N LEU A 78 6.83 2.38 -24.97
CA LEU A 78 7.21 2.83 -26.32
C LEU A 78 8.14 1.83 -27.02
N THR A 79 9.12 1.27 -26.33
CA THR A 79 10.04 0.26 -26.88
C THR A 79 9.35 -1.00 -27.36
N ARG A 80 8.15 -1.30 -26.84
CA ARG A 80 7.35 -2.47 -27.26
C ARG A 80 6.40 -2.21 -28.42
N GLY A 81 6.21 -0.95 -28.83
CA GLY A 81 5.24 -0.60 -29.87
C GLY A 81 3.80 -0.98 -29.50
N MET A 82 3.40 -0.85 -28.24
CA MET A 82 2.00 -1.11 -27.86
C MET A 82 1.07 -0.05 -28.44
N GLY A 83 -0.16 -0.45 -28.80
CA GLY A 83 -1.19 0.48 -29.23
C GLY A 83 -1.44 1.55 -28.17
N ALA A 84 -1.74 2.78 -28.59
CA ALA A 84 -1.83 3.94 -27.70
C ALA A 84 -2.82 3.72 -26.53
N SER A 85 -3.96 3.07 -26.79
CA SER A 85 -4.97 2.77 -25.75
C SER A 85 -4.44 1.82 -24.67
N ASP A 86 -3.80 0.72 -25.08
CA ASP A 86 -3.26 -0.29 -24.16
C ASP A 86 -2.03 0.25 -23.41
N ALA A 87 -1.24 1.09 -24.06
CA ALA A 87 -0.10 1.77 -23.45
C ALA A 87 -0.55 2.70 -22.32
N VAL A 88 -1.59 3.52 -22.50
CA VAL A 88 -2.08 4.43 -21.45
C VAL A 88 -2.63 3.65 -20.26
N ALA A 89 -3.38 2.57 -20.50
CA ALA A 89 -3.89 1.72 -19.43
C ALA A 89 -2.75 1.06 -18.63
N ASN A 90 -1.74 0.53 -19.31
CA ASN A 90 -0.59 -0.12 -18.67
C ASN A 90 0.34 0.90 -17.97
N VAL A 91 0.55 2.08 -18.53
CA VAL A 91 1.31 3.17 -17.88
C VAL A 91 0.59 3.59 -16.59
N SER A 92 -0.71 3.85 -16.65
CA SER A 92 -1.51 4.27 -15.48
C SER A 92 -1.43 3.24 -14.36
N ALA A 93 -1.55 1.95 -14.72
CA ALA A 93 -1.39 0.85 -13.77
C ALA A 93 0.01 0.81 -13.15
N GLN A 94 1.07 0.96 -13.95
CA GLN A 94 2.44 0.95 -13.44
C GLN A 94 2.75 2.16 -12.54
N VAL A 95 2.32 3.35 -12.94
CA VAL A 95 2.52 4.60 -12.19
C VAL A 95 1.78 4.53 -10.85
N ALA A 96 0.54 4.04 -10.81
CA ALA A 96 -0.19 3.83 -9.57
C ALA A 96 0.60 2.90 -8.62
N GLY A 97 1.18 1.82 -9.15
CA GLY A 97 2.03 0.92 -8.37
C GLY A 97 3.29 1.61 -7.83
N VAL A 98 3.95 2.46 -8.63
CA VAL A 98 5.14 3.21 -8.21
C VAL A 98 4.77 4.16 -7.07
N VAL A 99 3.67 4.90 -7.21
CA VAL A 99 3.19 5.83 -6.17
C VAL A 99 2.91 5.09 -4.87
N ILE A 100 2.22 3.94 -4.93
CA ILE A 100 1.94 3.10 -3.75
C ILE A 100 3.23 2.57 -3.12
N ALA A 101 4.17 2.08 -3.92
CA ALA A 101 5.46 1.58 -3.43
C ALA A 101 6.28 2.70 -2.76
N LEU A 102 6.27 3.91 -3.32
CA LEU A 102 6.90 5.09 -2.73
C LEU A 102 6.15 5.56 -1.47
N SER A 103 4.82 5.45 -1.42
CA SER A 103 4.06 5.78 -0.20
C SER A 103 4.52 4.96 1.00
N ALA A 104 4.99 3.72 0.80
CA ALA A 104 5.51 2.92 1.91
C ALA A 104 6.69 3.60 2.64
N SER A 105 7.54 4.38 1.96
CA SER A 105 8.69 5.04 2.60
C SER A 105 8.28 6.13 3.60
N THR A 106 7.05 6.64 3.50
CA THR A 106 6.52 7.64 4.44
C THR A 106 6.41 7.13 5.87
N TRP A 107 6.26 5.81 6.07
CA TRP A 107 6.32 5.19 7.39
C TRP A 107 7.68 5.37 8.06
N VAL A 108 8.76 5.19 7.29
CA VAL A 108 10.12 5.34 7.81
C VAL A 108 10.38 6.80 8.16
N ALA A 109 9.88 7.73 7.34
CA ALA A 109 9.96 9.14 7.62
C ALA A 109 9.12 9.58 8.83
N ALA A 110 7.94 8.98 9.08
CA ALA A 110 7.14 9.26 10.27
C ALA A 110 7.94 8.96 11.56
N ILE A 111 8.71 7.87 11.59
CA ILE A 111 9.54 7.55 12.77
C ILE A 111 10.71 8.53 12.97
N THR A 112 11.20 9.16 11.91
CA THR A 112 12.31 10.12 12.01
C THR A 112 11.87 11.52 12.42
N VAL A 113 10.57 11.85 12.30
CA VAL A 113 10.03 13.12 12.78
C VAL A 113 10.07 13.17 14.32
N PRO A 114 10.60 14.26 14.93
CA PRO A 114 10.52 14.47 16.36
C PRO A 114 9.06 14.68 16.80
N GLY A 115 8.51 13.75 17.60
CA GLY A 115 7.13 13.83 18.09
C GLY A 115 6.67 12.56 18.81
N ASP A 116 5.39 12.55 19.21
CA ASP A 116 4.76 11.41 19.86
C ASP A 116 4.48 10.27 18.87
N LYS A 117 5.29 9.21 18.96
CA LYS A 117 5.27 8.02 18.08
C LYS A 117 4.03 7.15 18.23
N GLU A 118 3.13 7.53 19.12
CA GLU A 118 1.92 6.79 19.44
C GLU A 118 0.89 6.90 18.32
N SER A 119 0.90 8.02 17.57
CA SER A 119 0.07 8.20 16.38
C SER A 119 0.34 7.13 15.32
N ILE A 120 1.61 6.72 15.16
CA ILE A 120 2.06 5.64 14.27
C ILE A 120 1.44 4.31 14.71
N VAL A 121 1.48 4.00 16.00
CA VAL A 121 0.93 2.76 16.57
C VAL A 121 -0.58 2.72 16.41
N VAL A 122 -1.27 3.81 16.76
CA VAL A 122 -2.73 3.92 16.61
C VAL A 122 -3.12 3.75 15.15
N GLY A 123 -2.44 4.45 14.22
CA GLY A 123 -2.67 4.32 12.78
C GLY A 123 -2.49 2.89 12.28
N LEU A 124 -1.40 2.22 12.66
CA LEU A 124 -1.11 0.84 12.27
C LEU A 124 -2.17 -0.14 12.78
N VAL A 125 -2.55 -0.06 14.06
CA VAL A 125 -3.56 -0.95 14.63
C VAL A 125 -4.91 -0.71 13.96
N SER A 126 -5.29 0.55 13.72
CA SER A 126 -6.52 0.88 12.99
C SER A 126 -6.54 0.33 11.57
N LEU A 127 -5.42 0.37 10.84
CA LEU A 127 -5.30 -0.22 9.51
C LEU A 127 -5.46 -1.74 9.52
N ILE A 128 -4.80 -2.42 10.48
CA ILE A 128 -4.89 -3.87 10.64
C ILE A 128 -6.33 -4.30 10.95
N VAL A 129 -6.97 -3.62 11.90
CA VAL A 129 -8.36 -3.92 12.28
C VAL A 129 -9.30 -3.67 11.11
N ALA A 130 -9.17 -2.54 10.41
CA ALA A 130 -9.97 -2.28 9.22
C ALA A 130 -9.78 -3.37 8.15
N GLY A 131 -8.54 -3.81 7.91
CA GLY A 131 -8.22 -4.87 6.97
C GLY A 131 -8.81 -6.22 7.35
N CYS A 132 -8.84 -6.55 8.65
CA CYS A 132 -9.52 -7.74 9.14
C CYS A 132 -11.04 -7.68 8.89
N MET A 133 -11.66 -6.49 9.02
CA MET A 133 -13.09 -6.35 8.77
C MET A 133 -13.44 -6.42 7.27
N THR A 134 -12.58 -5.91 6.39
CA THR A 134 -12.79 -6.03 4.93
C THR A 134 -12.54 -7.45 4.42
N ALA A 135 -11.70 -8.23 5.10
CA ALA A 135 -11.44 -9.64 4.77
C ALA A 135 -12.59 -10.61 5.11
N LEU A 136 -13.63 -10.15 5.82
CA LEU A 136 -14.79 -10.97 6.13
C LEU A 136 -15.56 -11.35 4.85
N PRO A 137 -16.08 -12.59 4.73
CA PRO A 137 -16.79 -13.08 3.55
C PRO A 137 -18.23 -12.53 3.45
N TRP A 138 -18.40 -11.22 3.68
CA TRP A 138 -19.67 -10.51 3.70
C TRP A 138 -19.81 -9.55 2.52
N PRO A 139 -21.05 -9.16 2.16
CA PRO A 139 -21.26 -8.18 1.11
C PRO A 139 -20.55 -6.87 1.44
N ALA A 140 -19.94 -6.24 0.42
CA ALA A 140 -19.18 -4.99 0.57
C ALA A 140 -19.97 -3.83 1.19
N ILE A 141 -21.29 -3.89 1.14
CA ILE A 141 -22.22 -2.93 1.78
C ILE A 141 -22.08 -2.95 3.30
N TYR A 142 -21.78 -4.10 3.90
CA TYR A 142 -21.65 -4.26 5.35
C TYR A 142 -20.19 -4.16 5.82
N THR A 143 -19.24 -4.69 5.05
CA THR A 143 -17.82 -4.67 5.45
C THR A 143 -17.23 -3.26 5.44
N SER A 144 -17.64 -2.40 4.50
CA SER A 144 -17.12 -1.02 4.38
C SER A 144 -17.43 -0.14 5.60
N PRO A 145 -18.71 0.03 6.04
CA PRO A 145 -19.01 0.80 7.25
C PRO A 145 -18.42 0.14 8.50
N LEU A 146 -18.36 -1.20 8.54
CA LEU A 146 -17.80 -1.94 9.67
C LEU A 146 -16.30 -1.72 9.84
N ALA A 147 -15.54 -1.62 8.74
CA ALA A 147 -14.12 -1.28 8.79
C ALA A 147 -13.89 0.12 9.37
N ILE A 148 -14.74 1.09 9.01
CA ILE A 148 -14.67 2.47 9.53
C ILE A 148 -15.03 2.50 11.02
N THR A 149 -16.13 1.87 11.42
CA THR A 149 -16.57 1.91 12.82
C THR A 149 -15.59 1.20 13.75
N MET A 150 -15.05 0.05 13.34
CA MET A 150 -14.10 -0.70 14.16
C MET A 150 -12.73 -0.04 14.26
N SER A 151 -12.20 0.50 13.15
CA SER A 151 -10.93 1.24 13.19
C SER A 151 -11.02 2.51 14.05
N THR A 152 -12.15 3.22 13.98
CA THR A 152 -12.44 4.38 14.83
C THR A 152 -12.56 3.98 16.30
N ALA A 153 -13.31 2.92 16.60
CA ALA A 153 -13.48 2.43 17.96
C ALA A 153 -12.14 2.01 18.59
N VAL A 154 -11.33 1.24 17.86
CA VAL A 154 -10.03 0.80 18.35
C VAL A 154 -9.06 1.96 18.55
N ALA A 155 -9.08 2.97 17.67
CA ALA A 155 -8.27 4.17 17.87
C ALA A 155 -8.66 4.93 19.14
N GLY A 156 -9.97 5.07 19.40
CA GLY A 156 -10.47 5.67 20.64
C GLY A 156 -10.10 4.86 21.89
N ILE A 157 -10.21 3.53 21.82
CA ILE A 157 -9.83 2.63 22.94
C ILE A 157 -8.34 2.74 23.24
N LEU A 158 -7.48 2.74 22.22
CA LEU A 158 -6.02 2.89 22.37
C LEU A 158 -5.67 4.23 23.03
N SER A 159 -6.33 5.30 22.59
CA SER A 159 -6.13 6.65 23.13
C SER A 159 -6.50 6.76 24.60
N VAL A 160 -7.53 6.04 25.05
CA VAL A 160 -8.01 6.11 26.44
C VAL A 160 -7.33 5.10 27.36
N LEU A 161 -7.00 3.90 26.90
CA LEU A 161 -6.50 2.83 27.78
C LEU A 161 -4.98 2.71 27.83
N ILE A 162 -4.27 3.15 26.78
CA ILE A 162 -2.83 2.90 26.64
C ILE A 162 -2.04 4.21 26.67
N PHE A 163 -2.61 5.28 26.09
CA PHE A 163 -1.91 6.54 25.83
C PHE A 163 -2.53 7.73 26.56
N GLU A 164 -3.05 7.50 27.78
CA GLU A 164 -3.88 8.40 28.61
C GLU A 164 -3.46 9.89 28.69
N SER A 165 -2.24 10.26 28.27
CA SER A 165 -1.63 11.59 28.47
C SER A 165 -1.16 12.32 27.19
N SER A 166 -1.12 11.65 26.03
CA SER A 166 -0.28 12.05 24.90
C SER A 166 -1.04 12.30 23.60
N LEU A 167 -2.14 11.55 23.35
CA LEU A 167 -3.04 11.83 22.23
C LEU A 167 -4.43 12.28 22.70
N SER A 168 -4.90 13.42 22.17
CA SER A 168 -6.28 13.84 22.40
C SER A 168 -7.27 12.88 21.73
N LEU A 169 -8.32 12.50 22.47
CA LEU A 169 -9.38 11.60 22.03
C LEU A 169 -10.00 11.99 20.67
N PRO A 170 -10.27 13.29 20.36
CA PRO A 170 -10.82 13.66 19.06
C PRO A 170 -9.86 13.33 17.90
N VAL A 171 -8.55 13.55 18.09
CA VAL A 171 -7.54 13.31 17.05
C VAL A 171 -7.40 11.82 16.75
N SER A 172 -7.40 10.98 17.78
CA SER A 172 -7.32 9.52 17.60
C SER A 172 -8.55 8.96 16.90
N LEU A 173 -9.76 9.44 17.24
CA LEU A 173 -10.99 9.04 16.53
C LEU A 173 -10.95 9.44 15.05
N ILE A 174 -10.53 10.67 14.75
CA ILE A 174 -10.43 11.15 13.36
C ILE A 174 -9.39 10.33 12.59
N LEU A 175 -8.22 10.08 13.19
CA LEU A 175 -7.18 9.22 12.60
C LEU A 175 -7.72 7.82 12.30
N GLY A 176 -8.41 7.19 13.26
CA GLY A 176 -9.03 5.87 13.08
C GLY A 176 -10.05 5.87 11.94
N ALA A 177 -10.92 6.88 11.87
CA ALA A 177 -11.92 7.02 10.81
C ALA A 177 -11.28 7.19 9.42
N ILE A 178 -10.22 8.01 9.31
CA ILE A 178 -9.48 8.19 8.05
C ILE A 178 -8.82 6.88 7.62
N MET A 179 -8.18 6.15 8.55
CA MET A 179 -7.56 4.86 8.25
C MET A 179 -8.58 3.81 7.80
N GLY A 180 -9.72 3.73 8.49
CA GLY A 180 -10.82 2.84 8.10
C GLY A 180 -11.39 3.17 6.72
N LEU A 181 -11.57 4.46 6.42
CA LEU A 181 -12.05 4.91 5.13
C LEU A 181 -11.05 4.58 4.01
N LEU A 182 -9.76 4.80 4.25
CA LEU A 182 -8.69 4.46 3.33
C LEU A 182 -8.69 2.96 3.02
N VAL A 183 -8.74 2.10 4.04
CA VAL A 183 -8.73 0.64 3.85
C VAL A 183 -9.97 0.18 3.10
N ALA A 184 -11.16 0.63 3.50
CA ALA A 184 -12.41 0.25 2.84
C ALA A 184 -12.46 0.71 1.38
N GLY A 185 -11.97 1.93 1.09
CA GLY A 185 -11.90 2.46 -0.26
C GLY A 185 -10.92 1.69 -1.14
N VAL A 186 -9.71 1.45 -0.65
CA VAL A 186 -8.65 0.73 -1.38
C VAL A 186 -9.05 -0.71 -1.63
N ASP A 187 -9.54 -1.43 -0.62
CA ASP A 187 -9.96 -2.82 -0.76
C ASP A 187 -11.09 -2.95 -1.78
N ARG A 188 -12.04 -2.02 -1.78
CA ARG A 188 -13.13 -2.00 -2.77
C ARG A 188 -12.63 -1.73 -4.18
N MET A 189 -11.78 -0.72 -4.37
CA MET A 189 -11.25 -0.38 -5.70
C MET A 189 -10.41 -1.52 -6.27
N LEU A 190 -9.49 -2.07 -5.47
CA LEU A 190 -8.62 -3.15 -5.91
C LEU A 190 -9.38 -4.49 -6.03
N GLY A 191 -10.37 -4.73 -5.19
CA GLY A 191 -11.25 -5.90 -5.25
C GLY A 191 -12.03 -5.96 -6.56
N LEU A 192 -12.54 -4.83 -7.06
CA LEU A 192 -13.18 -4.76 -8.38
C LEU A 192 -12.22 -5.10 -9.53
N ILE A 193 -10.99 -4.59 -9.47
CA ILE A 193 -9.92 -4.89 -10.45
C ILE A 193 -9.54 -6.37 -10.41
N ALA A 194 -9.40 -6.93 -9.20
CA ALA A 194 -9.08 -8.35 -9.03
C ALA A 194 -10.20 -9.24 -9.58
N HIS A 195 -11.47 -8.99 -9.20
CA HIS A 195 -12.59 -9.85 -9.55
C HIS A 195 -12.86 -9.90 -11.07
N SER A 196 -12.80 -8.74 -11.74
CA SER A 196 -12.95 -8.65 -13.20
C SER A 196 -11.91 -9.50 -13.96
N LYS A 197 -10.66 -9.53 -13.49
CA LYS A 197 -9.59 -10.33 -14.11
C LYS A 197 -9.70 -11.82 -13.81
N TYR A 198 -10.08 -12.21 -12.59
CA TYR A 198 -10.31 -13.62 -12.27
C TYR A 198 -11.40 -14.24 -13.16
N GLN A 199 -12.46 -13.48 -13.43
CA GLN A 199 -13.54 -13.93 -14.32
C GLN A 199 -13.08 -14.06 -15.78
N ALA A 200 -12.22 -13.17 -16.27
CA ALA A 200 -11.67 -13.28 -17.62
C ALA A 200 -10.77 -14.51 -17.79
N VAL A 201 -9.94 -14.80 -16.77
CA VAL A 201 -8.99 -15.93 -16.80
C VAL A 201 -9.70 -17.28 -16.66
N SER A 202 -10.74 -17.39 -15.83
CA SER A 202 -11.47 -18.64 -15.64
C SER A 202 -12.14 -19.14 -16.92
N LEU A 203 -12.53 -18.22 -17.81
CA LEU A 203 -13.10 -18.54 -19.13
C LEU A 203 -12.03 -19.12 -20.08
N GLU A 204 -10.81 -18.57 -20.08
CA GLU A 204 -9.67 -19.05 -20.89
C GLU A 204 -9.00 -20.32 -20.32
N LEU A 205 -9.21 -20.64 -19.05
CA LEU A 205 -8.55 -21.77 -18.37
C LEU A 205 -9.07 -23.14 -18.80
N SER A 206 -10.20 -23.19 -19.49
CA SER A 206 -10.93 -24.39 -19.92
C SER A 206 -10.13 -25.40 -20.78
N GLN A 207 -8.92 -25.07 -21.21
CA GLN A 207 -8.14 -25.89 -22.16
C GLN A 207 -6.95 -26.69 -21.60
N ASN A 208 -6.47 -26.50 -20.36
CA ASN A 208 -5.39 -27.34 -19.78
C ASN A 208 -5.29 -27.20 -18.24
N LEU A 209 -5.73 -28.22 -17.49
CA LEU A 209 -6.08 -28.09 -16.06
C LEU A 209 -4.90 -28.17 -15.06
N GLU A 210 -3.90 -29.03 -15.27
CA GLU A 210 -2.96 -29.39 -14.19
C GLU A 210 -1.77 -28.43 -14.06
N LEU A 211 -1.18 -27.99 -15.17
CA LEU A 211 -0.03 -27.06 -15.15
C LEU A 211 -0.46 -25.63 -14.78
N LYS A 212 -1.73 -25.27 -15.05
CA LYS A 212 -2.29 -23.94 -14.78
C LYS A 212 -2.65 -23.73 -13.29
N LYS A 213 -2.99 -24.79 -12.54
CA LYS A 213 -3.40 -24.70 -11.13
C LYS A 213 -2.32 -24.10 -10.22
N ASN A 214 -1.05 -24.46 -10.42
CA ASN A 214 0.08 -23.93 -9.65
C ASN A 214 0.36 -22.45 -9.96
N VAL A 215 0.23 -22.07 -11.24
CA VAL A 215 0.40 -20.68 -11.70
C VAL A 215 -0.73 -19.80 -11.16
N GLU A 216 -1.96 -20.30 -11.14
CA GLU A 216 -3.14 -19.61 -10.61
C GLU A 216 -3.04 -19.40 -9.10
N LYS A 217 -2.57 -20.40 -8.35
CA LYS A 217 -2.34 -20.28 -6.90
C LYS A 217 -1.25 -19.27 -6.57
N ALA A 218 -0.16 -19.24 -7.34
CA ALA A 218 0.91 -18.25 -7.16
C ALA A 218 0.42 -16.83 -7.50
N ARG A 219 -0.45 -16.71 -8.52
CA ARG A 219 -1.08 -15.44 -8.90
C ARG A 219 -2.05 -14.96 -7.83
N SER A 220 -2.88 -15.84 -7.28
CA SER A 220 -3.87 -15.47 -6.27
C SER A 220 -3.25 -15.04 -4.96
N PHE A 221 -2.20 -15.74 -4.53
CA PHE A 221 -1.40 -15.33 -3.39
C PHE A 221 -0.78 -13.94 -3.60
N ALA A 222 -0.19 -13.69 -4.77
CA ALA A 222 0.41 -12.39 -5.07
C ALA A 222 -0.64 -11.25 -5.13
N VAL A 223 -1.83 -11.53 -5.66
CA VAL A 223 -2.95 -10.59 -5.67
C VAL A 223 -3.40 -10.24 -4.25
N GLN A 224 -3.56 -11.24 -3.39
CA GLN A 224 -3.89 -11.01 -1.97
C GLN A 224 -2.80 -10.22 -1.25
N LEU A 225 -1.53 -10.46 -1.59
CA LEU A 225 -0.40 -9.73 -1.04
C LEU A 225 -0.45 -8.24 -1.44
N ALA A 226 -0.76 -7.92 -2.70
CA ALA A 226 -0.97 -6.53 -3.12
C ALA A 226 -2.17 -5.87 -2.44
N LEU A 227 -3.29 -6.60 -2.31
CA LEU A 227 -4.51 -6.10 -1.67
C LEU A 227 -4.27 -5.71 -0.22
N GLY A 228 -3.51 -6.50 0.54
CA GLY A 228 -3.16 -6.18 1.92
C GLY A 228 -2.05 -5.14 2.06
N ALA A 229 -1.02 -5.18 1.21
CA ALA A 229 0.13 -4.29 1.33
C ALA A 229 -0.17 -2.84 0.92
N THR A 230 -1.09 -2.64 -0.03
CA THR A 230 -1.43 -1.30 -0.55
C THR A 230 -2.02 -0.35 0.49
N PRO A 231 -3.08 -0.70 1.24
CA PRO A 231 -3.64 0.21 2.25
C PRO A 231 -2.64 0.49 3.37
N ILE A 232 -1.80 -0.50 3.73
CA ILE A 232 -0.73 -0.29 4.71
C ILE A 232 0.27 0.73 4.16
N ALA A 233 0.75 0.58 2.92
CA ALA A 233 1.68 1.53 2.31
C ALA A 233 1.12 2.97 2.25
N LEU A 234 -0.15 3.13 1.92
CA LEU A 234 -0.81 4.44 1.85
C LEU A 234 -1.07 5.06 3.23
N GLY A 235 -1.32 4.24 4.25
CA GLY A 235 -1.55 4.72 5.62
C GLY A 235 -0.39 5.54 6.19
N GLY A 236 0.85 5.25 5.77
CA GLY A 236 2.03 6.01 6.21
C GLY A 236 1.96 7.48 5.83
N VAL A 237 1.33 7.81 4.69
CA VAL A 237 1.18 9.19 4.22
C VAL A 237 0.26 9.97 5.14
N VAL A 238 -0.81 9.34 5.63
CA VAL A 238 -1.77 9.95 6.57
C VAL A 238 -1.09 10.22 7.90
N VAL A 239 -0.36 9.23 8.43
CA VAL A 239 0.38 9.39 9.70
C VAL A 239 1.42 10.48 9.59
N TYR A 240 2.27 10.44 8.56
CA TYR A 240 3.32 11.44 8.33
C TYR A 240 2.75 12.86 8.18
N SER A 241 1.62 13.01 7.45
CA SER A 241 0.98 14.30 7.28
C SER A 241 0.41 14.84 8.59
N LEU A 242 -0.16 13.97 9.43
CA LEU A 242 -0.68 14.37 10.74
C LEU A 242 0.43 14.75 11.71
N GLU A 243 1.53 13.99 11.77
CA GLU A 243 2.68 14.36 12.60
C GLU A 243 3.26 15.72 12.21
N ARG A 244 3.30 16.02 10.90
CA ARG A 244 3.80 17.32 10.41
C ARG A 244 2.85 18.50 10.65
N ILE A 245 1.55 18.25 10.82
CA ILE A 245 0.56 19.31 11.08
C ILE A 245 0.40 19.53 12.60
N ALA A 246 0.52 18.46 13.39
CA ALA A 246 0.34 18.49 14.83
C ALA A 246 1.57 19.00 15.61
N PHE A 247 2.77 18.92 15.03
CA PHE A 247 4.05 19.32 15.64
C PHE A 247 4.89 20.17 14.67
#